data_AF-A0A0F9JI43-F1
#
_entry.id   AF-A0A0F9JI43-F1
#
_cell.length_a   1.000
_cell.length_b   1.000
_cell.length_c   1.000
_cell.angle_alpha   90.00
_cell.angle_beta   90.00
_cell.angle_gamma   90.00
#
_symmetry.space_group_name_H-M   'P 1'
#
loop_
_entity.id
_entity.type
_entity.pdbx_description
1 polymer ?
#
loop_
_entity_poly.entity_id
_entity_poly.type
_entity_poly.pdbx_seq_one_letter_code
_entity_poly.pdbx_strand_id
1 'polypeptide(L)'
;GFLLQFGELLYRQLSQLNREAKDIFNANQTDAGSAEQFRLAVGGGSSYLDTTPSVTLNSPMQYSGVQVGLSSTPVAFADFALSSKVQHGNAINQLFHYGTIVDNWLSNTTSNQFDISALFENVSGATVSVLETGLATDNDQFDSKHMLARHALAAAVDVPDGQCLKVIYRLSV
;
A
#
# COMPACT_ATOMS: atom_id res chain seq x y z
N GLY A 1 7.63 18.42 16.07
CA GLY A 1 8.29 18.86 14.83
C GLY A 1 7.41 18.54 13.63
N PHE A 2 7.58 19.24 12.52
CA PHE A 2 6.74 19.09 11.31
C PHE A 2 6.55 17.63 10.88
N LEU A 3 7.63 16.85 10.77
CA LEU A 3 7.58 15.47 10.30
C LEU A 3 6.73 14.56 11.20
N LEU A 4 6.71 14.82 12.51
CA LEU A 4 5.92 14.05 13.46
C LEU A 4 4.42 14.25 13.22
N GLN A 5 4.00 15.51 13.13
CA GLN A 5 2.60 15.87 12.86
C GLN A 5 2.17 15.38 11.48
N PHE A 6 3.05 15.49 10.48
CA PHE A 6 2.80 14.95 9.14
C PHE A 6 2.62 13.42 9.16
N GLY A 7 3.48 12.69 9.88
CA GLY A 7 3.39 11.23 10.00
C GLY A 7 2.09 10.77 10.67
N GLU A 8 1.64 11.46 11.72
CA GLU A 8 0.38 11.17 12.42
C GLU A 8 -0.84 11.37 11.51
N LEU A 9 -0.85 12.47 10.75
CA LEU A 9 -1.89 12.76 9.76
C LEU A 9 -1.88 11.75 8.60
N LEU A 10 -0.71 11.38 8.11
CA LEU A 10 -0.57 10.37 7.05
C LEU A 10 -1.05 9.00 7.52
N TYR A 11 -0.66 8.58 8.73
CA TYR A 11 -1.16 7.36 9.34
C TYR A 11 -2.69 7.35 9.43
N ARG A 12 -3.27 8.45 9.90
CA ARG A 12 -4.72 8.61 10.03
C ARG A 12 -5.42 8.45 8.67
N GLN A 13 -4.87 9.02 7.60
CA GLN A 13 -5.40 8.86 6.24
C GLN A 13 -5.31 7.42 5.73
N LEU A 14 -4.20 6.72 5.97
CA LEU A 14 -3.97 5.36 5.43
C LEU A 14 -4.74 4.26 6.18
N SER A 15 -4.96 4.44 7.48
CA SER A 15 -5.58 3.43 8.35
C SER A 15 -7.10 3.30 8.21
N GLN A 16 -7.80 4.30 7.65
CA GLN A 16 -9.27 4.32 7.47
C GLN A 16 -10.08 4.12 8.78
N LEU A 17 -9.46 4.30 9.95
CA LEU A 17 -10.13 4.21 11.25
C LEU A 17 -10.49 5.59 11.78
N ASN A 18 -11.58 5.69 12.55
CA ASN A 18 -11.86 6.87 13.37
C ASN A 18 -10.71 7.06 14.36
N ARG A 19 -9.95 8.15 14.23
CA ARG A 19 -8.74 8.32 15.03
C ARG A 19 -8.52 9.76 15.47
N GLU A 20 -8.13 9.87 16.73
CA GLU A 20 -7.72 11.12 17.35
C GLU A 20 -6.39 11.61 16.77
N ALA A 21 -6.36 12.87 16.37
CA ALA A 21 -5.15 13.63 16.11
C ALA A 21 -5.25 15.00 16.78
N LYS A 22 -4.12 15.59 17.18
CA LYS A 22 -4.13 16.92 17.79
C LYS A 22 -4.31 18.03 16.76
N ASP A 23 -5.20 18.97 17.05
CA ASP A 23 -5.32 20.22 16.29
C ASP A 23 -4.30 21.28 16.73
N ILE A 24 -4.40 22.48 16.12
CA ILE A 24 -3.53 23.62 16.42
C ILE A 24 -3.73 24.20 17.85
N PHE A 25 -4.79 23.80 18.55
CA PHE A 25 -5.08 24.15 19.93
C PHE A 25 -4.71 23.01 20.91
N ASN A 26 -4.01 21.97 20.43
CA ASN A 26 -3.67 20.76 21.18
C ASN A 26 -4.88 19.94 21.66
N ALA A 27 -6.07 20.17 21.11
CA ALA A 27 -7.25 19.35 21.39
C ALA A 27 -7.25 18.11 20.49
N ASN A 28 -7.69 16.97 21.04
CA ASN A 28 -7.89 15.77 20.25
C ASN A 28 -9.12 15.97 19.36
N GLN A 29 -8.94 15.80 18.06
CA GLN A 29 -10.01 15.81 17.06
C GLN A 29 -10.18 14.39 16.52
N THR A 30 -11.40 13.88 16.58
CA THR A 30 -11.80 12.60 15.97
C THR A 30 -12.63 12.92 14.75
N ASP A 31 -12.07 12.70 13.56
CA ASP A 31 -12.83 12.82 12.33
C ASP A 31 -13.23 11.43 11.82
N ALA A 32 -14.42 11.36 11.21
CA ALA A 32 -14.89 10.16 10.55
C ALA A 32 -14.04 9.85 9.31
N GLY A 33 -13.84 8.56 9.01
CA GLY A 33 -13.02 8.08 7.89
C GLY A 33 -13.45 8.50 6.48
N SER A 34 -14.47 9.34 6.29
CA SER A 34 -15.10 9.60 4.99
C SER A 34 -14.38 10.62 4.08
N ALA A 35 -13.14 10.99 4.38
CA ALA A 35 -12.29 11.83 3.51
C ALA A 35 -11.13 10.99 2.96
N GLU A 36 -11.45 9.92 2.23
CA GLU A 36 -10.52 8.87 1.80
C GLU A 36 -9.67 9.31 0.60
N GLN A 37 -8.70 10.19 0.82
CA GLN A 37 -7.77 10.62 -0.24
C GLN A 37 -6.61 9.65 -0.45
N PHE A 38 -6.33 8.77 0.54
CA PHE A 38 -5.23 7.81 0.53
C PHE A 38 -5.66 6.41 1.02
N ARG A 39 -6.70 5.85 0.40
CA ARG A 39 -7.17 4.50 0.75
C ARG A 39 -6.16 3.43 0.33
N LEU A 40 -6.06 2.37 1.13
CA LEU A 40 -5.34 1.14 0.81
C LEU A 40 -6.36 0.00 0.70
N ALA A 41 -6.22 -0.86 -0.32
CA ALA A 41 -7.09 -2.01 -0.53
C ALA A 41 -6.94 -3.07 0.56
N VAL A 42 -8.02 -3.36 1.29
CA VAL A 42 -8.05 -4.40 2.35
C VAL A 42 -8.43 -5.79 1.81
N GLY A 43 -9.13 -5.84 0.67
CA GLY A 43 -9.34 -7.06 -0.12
C GLY A 43 -8.24 -7.17 -1.18
N GLY A 44 -7.63 -8.33 -1.34
CA GLY A 44 -6.68 -8.53 -2.45
C GLY A 44 -7.40 -8.66 -3.80
N GLY A 45 -6.63 -8.86 -4.87
CA GLY A 45 -7.15 -9.37 -6.14
C GLY A 45 -7.70 -8.35 -7.15
N SER A 46 -8.49 -8.88 -8.10
CA SER A 46 -8.87 -8.17 -9.33
C SER A 46 -10.20 -7.40 -9.26
N SER A 47 -10.99 -7.55 -8.18
CA SER A 47 -12.30 -6.89 -8.08
C SER A 47 -12.67 -6.57 -6.63
N TYR A 48 -13.05 -5.31 -6.40
CA TYR A 48 -13.87 -4.89 -5.25
C TYR A 48 -15.25 -4.55 -5.78
N LEU A 49 -16.31 -5.09 -5.18
CA LEU A 49 -17.66 -4.56 -5.40
C LEU A 49 -18.02 -3.76 -4.16
N ASP A 50 -17.84 -2.44 -4.22
CA ASP A 50 -18.45 -1.55 -3.24
C ASP A 50 -19.95 -1.51 -3.52
N THR A 51 -20.77 -2.08 -2.63
CA THR A 51 -22.23 -2.08 -2.76
C THR A 51 -22.87 -0.82 -2.17
N THR A 52 -22.10 0.19 -1.78
CA THR A 52 -22.68 1.49 -1.39
C THR A 52 -23.38 2.13 -2.60
N PRO A 53 -24.55 2.79 -2.43
CA PRO A 53 -25.47 3.08 -3.54
C PRO A 53 -25.02 4.18 -4.52
N SER A 54 -23.73 4.52 -4.58
CA SER A 54 -23.26 5.74 -5.27
C SER A 54 -21.92 5.61 -5.97
N VAL A 55 -21.14 4.54 -5.78
CA VAL A 55 -19.83 4.41 -6.44
C VAL A 55 -19.64 2.97 -6.95
N THR A 56 -19.90 2.75 -8.24
CA THR A 56 -19.46 1.52 -8.91
C THR A 56 -17.97 1.64 -9.19
N LEU A 57 -17.13 1.22 -8.25
CA LEU A 57 -15.69 1.16 -8.44
C LEU A 57 -15.33 -0.09 -9.26
N ASN A 58 -14.99 0.10 -10.53
CA ASN A 58 -14.46 -0.97 -11.39
C ASN A 58 -12.91 -1.00 -11.35
N SER A 59 -12.34 -0.78 -10.16
CA SER A 59 -10.89 -0.68 -9.99
C SER A 59 -10.33 -1.93 -9.32
N PRO A 60 -9.43 -2.67 -9.99
CA PRO A 60 -8.80 -3.83 -9.38
C PRO A 60 -7.99 -3.46 -8.13
N MET A 61 -8.29 -4.09 -7.00
CA MET A 61 -7.66 -3.82 -5.69
C MET A 61 -6.14 -4.00 -5.72
N GLN A 62 -5.63 -4.82 -6.64
CA GLN A 62 -4.20 -4.99 -6.91
C GLN A 62 -3.44 -3.69 -7.26
N TYR A 63 -4.12 -2.58 -7.53
CA TYR A 63 -3.53 -1.28 -7.86
C TYR A 63 -3.42 -0.30 -6.68
N SER A 64 -3.87 -0.68 -5.48
CA SER A 64 -3.63 0.09 -4.25
C SER A 64 -3.01 -0.79 -3.17
N GLY A 65 -2.45 -0.16 -2.14
CA GLY A 65 -1.65 -0.87 -1.14
C GLY A 65 -0.22 -1.14 -1.58
N VAL A 66 0.37 -2.17 -0.98
CA VAL A 66 1.71 -2.62 -1.32
C VAL A 66 1.70 -3.34 -2.67
N GLN A 67 2.71 -3.07 -3.49
CA GLN A 67 2.87 -3.61 -4.83
C GLN A 67 4.26 -4.20 -5.03
N VAL A 68 4.38 -5.15 -5.95
CA VAL A 68 5.65 -5.75 -6.37
C VAL A 68 5.77 -5.74 -7.89
N GLY A 69 7.02 -5.69 -8.38
CA GLY A 69 7.34 -5.61 -9.80
C GLY A 69 8.60 -6.38 -10.17
N LEU A 70 8.82 -6.49 -11.48
CA LEU A 70 9.88 -7.29 -12.12
C LEU A 70 11.02 -6.43 -12.67
N SER A 71 10.93 -5.10 -12.57
CA SER A 71 11.94 -4.21 -13.13
C SER A 71 13.05 -3.91 -12.12
N SER A 72 14.29 -3.89 -12.60
CA SER A 72 15.45 -3.41 -11.87
C SER A 72 15.79 -1.95 -12.18
N THR A 73 14.95 -1.25 -12.96
CA THR A 73 15.19 0.15 -13.34
C THR A 73 15.28 1.02 -12.09
N PRO A 74 16.38 1.79 -11.90
CA PRO A 74 16.54 2.70 -10.77
C PRO A 74 15.36 3.67 -10.64
N VAL A 75 15.09 4.13 -9.42
CA VAL A 75 14.01 5.10 -9.16
C VAL A 75 14.45 6.50 -9.59
N ALA A 76 13.68 7.11 -10.47
CA ALA A 76 13.80 8.50 -10.86
C ALA A 76 12.73 9.37 -10.18
N PHE A 77 13.00 10.66 -10.06
CA PHE A 77 12.09 11.62 -9.41
C PHE A 77 10.71 11.71 -10.09
N ALA A 78 10.64 11.44 -11.40
CA ALA A 78 9.40 11.49 -12.18
C ALA A 78 8.65 10.15 -12.23
N ASP A 79 9.07 9.15 -11.46
CA ASP A 79 8.41 7.84 -11.44
C ASP A 79 7.18 7.89 -10.53
N PHE A 80 6.01 7.76 -11.13
CA PHE A 80 4.72 7.72 -10.42
C PHE A 80 4.06 6.33 -10.44
N ALA A 81 4.79 5.30 -10.88
CA ALA A 81 4.34 3.91 -10.96
C ALA A 81 5.54 2.95 -10.90
N LEU A 82 5.27 1.67 -10.63
CA LEU A 82 6.26 0.61 -10.88
C LEU A 82 6.59 0.53 -12.36
N SER A 83 7.85 0.22 -12.68
CA SER A 83 8.30 0.12 -14.07
C SER A 83 7.76 -1.14 -14.74
N SER A 84 7.58 -2.24 -13.99
CA SER A 84 6.96 -3.47 -14.46
C SER A 84 6.21 -4.15 -13.32
N LYS A 85 4.97 -3.72 -13.07
CA LYS A 85 4.13 -4.29 -12.01
C LYS A 85 3.79 -5.77 -12.28
N VAL A 86 3.98 -6.61 -11.26
CA VAL A 86 3.41 -7.98 -11.25
C VAL A 86 1.89 -7.87 -11.15
N GLN A 87 1.21 -8.61 -12.03
CA GLN A 87 -0.25 -8.67 -12.07
C GLN A 87 -0.76 -9.77 -11.14
N HIS A 88 -1.97 -9.57 -10.64
CA HIS A 88 -2.71 -10.57 -9.89
C HIS A 88 -3.07 -11.75 -10.78
N GLY A 89 -2.76 -12.96 -10.33
CA GLY A 89 -3.18 -14.19 -11.00
C GLY A 89 -2.22 -15.35 -10.77
N ASN A 90 -2.37 -16.39 -11.58
CA ASN A 90 -1.63 -17.66 -11.49
C ASN A 90 -0.92 -18.03 -12.80
N ALA A 91 -0.81 -17.14 -13.76
CA ALA A 91 0.05 -17.37 -14.91
C ALA A 91 1.52 -17.11 -14.53
N ILE A 92 2.45 -17.54 -15.40
CA ILE A 92 3.88 -17.23 -15.25
C ILE A 92 4.07 -15.72 -15.06
N ASN A 93 4.93 -15.33 -14.11
CA ASN A 93 5.19 -13.94 -13.71
C ASN A 93 3.99 -13.21 -13.09
N GLN A 94 2.99 -13.94 -12.59
CA GLN A 94 1.90 -13.41 -11.78
C GLN A 94 1.97 -13.94 -10.35
N LEU A 95 1.38 -13.20 -9.42
CA LEU A 95 1.25 -13.59 -8.02
C LEU A 95 -0.21 -13.41 -7.61
N PHE A 96 -0.74 -14.25 -6.72
CA PHE A 96 -1.92 -13.87 -5.96
C PHE A 96 -1.53 -12.75 -5.01
N HIS A 97 -2.35 -11.70 -5.00
CA HIS A 97 -2.15 -10.51 -4.18
C HIS A 97 -3.22 -10.53 -3.11
N TYR A 98 -2.79 -10.48 -1.85
CA TYR A 98 -3.71 -10.33 -0.74
C TYR A 98 -3.89 -8.86 -0.37
N GLY A 99 -4.85 -8.59 0.50
CA GLY A 99 -5.11 -7.26 1.00
C GLY A 99 -3.92 -6.65 1.73
N THR A 100 -3.92 -5.33 1.80
CA THR A 100 -2.96 -4.55 2.59
C THR A 100 -3.49 -4.35 4.00
N ILE A 101 -2.60 -4.49 4.98
CA ILE A 101 -2.85 -4.27 6.39
C ILE A 101 -2.02 -3.08 6.85
N VAL A 102 -2.65 -2.16 7.58
CA VAL A 102 -1.97 -1.07 8.28
C VAL A 102 -1.95 -1.42 9.76
N ASP A 103 -0.75 -1.57 10.32
CA ASP A 103 -0.56 -1.89 11.74
C ASP A 103 -0.81 -0.65 12.62
N ASN A 104 -0.80 -0.87 13.94
CA ASN A 104 -0.97 0.21 14.90
C ASN A 104 0.19 1.21 14.83
N TRP A 105 -0.15 2.50 14.93
CA TRP A 105 0.81 3.56 15.21
C TRP A 105 1.50 3.33 16.55
N LEU A 106 2.82 3.29 16.52
CA LEU A 106 3.69 3.16 17.68
C LEU A 106 4.39 4.50 17.91
N SER A 107 4.10 5.11 19.06
CA SER A 107 4.71 6.37 19.50
C SER A 107 5.54 6.16 20.75
N ASN A 108 6.77 6.67 20.77
CA ASN A 108 7.56 6.83 21.98
C ASN A 108 8.21 8.23 22.02
N THR A 109 9.02 8.50 23.04
CA THR A 109 9.66 9.81 23.25
C THR A 109 10.68 10.20 22.17
N THR A 110 11.12 9.24 21.35
CA THR A 110 12.23 9.40 20.39
C THR A 110 11.90 9.03 18.95
N SER A 111 10.81 8.30 18.70
CA SER A 111 10.44 7.82 17.37
C SER A 111 8.94 7.57 17.26
N ASN A 112 8.41 7.76 16.06
CA ASN A 112 7.06 7.36 15.72
C ASN A 112 7.07 6.51 14.46
N GLN A 113 6.35 5.39 14.47
CA GLN A 113 6.34 4.49 13.34
C GLN A 113 5.05 3.69 13.19
N PHE A 114 4.80 3.22 11.98
CA PHE A 114 3.79 2.21 11.69
C PHE A 114 4.20 1.41 10.46
N ASP A 115 3.65 0.20 10.37
CA ASP A 115 3.91 -0.72 9.28
C ASP A 115 2.68 -0.84 8.37
N ILE A 116 2.96 -0.99 7.08
CA ILE A 116 1.98 -1.31 6.05
C ILE A 116 2.48 -2.58 5.36
N SER A 117 1.66 -3.62 5.30
CA SER A 117 2.10 -4.89 4.75
C SER A 117 1.08 -5.55 3.85
N ALA A 118 1.58 -6.32 2.87
CA ALA A 118 0.76 -7.23 2.08
C ALA A 118 1.49 -8.55 1.89
N LEU A 119 0.70 -9.59 1.63
CA LEU A 119 1.17 -10.92 1.26
C LEU A 119 0.97 -11.12 -0.24
N PHE A 120 1.90 -11.84 -0.86
CA PHE A 120 1.84 -12.30 -2.22
C PHE A 120 2.12 -13.80 -2.24
N GLU A 121 1.34 -14.58 -2.99
CA GLU A 121 1.53 -16.03 -3.13
C GLU A 121 1.82 -16.37 -4.59
N ASN A 122 2.79 -17.24 -4.81
CA ASN A 122 3.07 -17.79 -6.13
C ASN A 122 2.46 -19.18 -6.26
N VAL A 123 1.54 -19.34 -7.22
CA VAL A 123 1.00 -20.64 -7.65
C VAL A 123 1.04 -20.77 -9.17
N SER A 124 2.05 -20.16 -9.79
CA SER A 124 2.18 -20.07 -11.26
C SER A 124 2.86 -21.26 -11.92
N GLY A 125 3.42 -22.19 -11.16
CA GLY A 125 4.21 -23.31 -11.65
C GLY A 125 5.65 -22.94 -12.03
N ALA A 126 6.09 -21.70 -11.80
CA ALA A 126 7.45 -21.21 -12.04
C ALA A 126 7.89 -20.23 -10.94
N THR A 127 9.19 -20.01 -10.77
CA THR A 127 9.69 -18.96 -9.86
C THR A 127 9.40 -17.56 -10.41
N VAL A 128 8.92 -16.65 -9.56
CA VAL A 128 8.77 -15.22 -9.87
C VAL A 128 9.84 -14.42 -9.15
N SER A 129 10.68 -13.70 -9.91
CA SER A 129 11.77 -12.86 -9.37
C SER A 129 11.31 -11.42 -9.20
N VAL A 130 11.04 -11.01 -7.96
CA VAL A 130 10.64 -9.63 -7.62
C VAL A 130 11.87 -8.73 -7.52
N LEU A 131 11.85 -7.61 -8.23
CA LEU A 131 12.98 -6.67 -8.37
C LEU A 131 12.63 -5.23 -7.97
N GLU A 132 11.36 -4.92 -7.78
CA GLU A 132 10.92 -3.63 -7.24
C GLU A 132 9.68 -3.80 -6.36
N THR A 133 9.48 -2.86 -5.45
CA THR A 133 8.26 -2.74 -4.66
C THR A 133 7.74 -1.31 -4.70
N GLY A 134 6.46 -1.14 -4.39
CA GLY A 134 5.83 0.16 -4.30
C GLY A 134 4.74 0.20 -3.24
N LEU A 135 4.39 1.40 -2.84
CA LEU A 135 3.22 1.70 -2.02
C LEU A 135 2.36 2.68 -2.79
N ALA A 136 1.16 2.26 -3.17
CA ALA A 136 0.20 3.09 -3.88
C ALA A 136 -1.08 3.27 -3.05
N THR A 137 -1.72 4.41 -3.19
CA THR A 137 -3.01 4.71 -2.59
C THR A 137 -4.07 4.88 -3.65
N ASP A 138 -5.31 4.72 -3.24
CA ASP A 138 -6.49 5.02 -4.03
C ASP A 138 -7.20 6.27 -3.49
N ASN A 139 -7.82 7.02 -4.38
CA ASN A 139 -8.85 7.97 -4.07
C ASN A 139 -10.17 7.43 -4.59
N ASP A 140 -10.98 6.92 -3.66
CA ASP A 140 -12.27 6.28 -3.94
C ASP A 140 -13.25 7.15 -4.70
N GLN A 141 -13.17 8.47 -4.54
CA GLN A 141 -14.09 9.38 -5.21
C GLN A 141 -13.79 9.50 -6.72
N PHE A 142 -12.53 9.30 -7.13
CA PHE A 142 -12.07 9.61 -8.48
C PHE A 142 -11.36 8.44 -9.20
N ASP A 143 -11.30 7.26 -8.59
CA ASP A 143 -10.57 6.08 -9.10
C ASP A 143 -9.14 6.44 -9.57
N SER A 144 -8.47 7.28 -8.79
CA SER A 144 -7.12 7.74 -9.09
C SER A 144 -6.12 7.09 -8.15
N LYS A 145 -5.10 6.45 -8.72
CA LYS A 145 -4.05 5.75 -7.98
C LYS A 145 -2.80 6.61 -7.91
N HIS A 146 -2.24 6.75 -6.72
CA HIS A 146 -1.04 7.58 -6.49
C HIS A 146 0.05 6.79 -5.81
N MET A 147 1.27 6.85 -6.32
CA MET A 147 2.42 6.20 -5.70
C MET A 147 2.99 7.08 -4.58
N LEU A 148 3.01 6.56 -3.36
CA LEU A 148 3.65 7.20 -2.20
C LEU A 148 5.13 6.87 -2.11
N ALA A 149 5.51 5.65 -2.52
CA ALA A 149 6.88 5.19 -2.51
C ALA A 149 7.12 4.15 -3.60
N ARG A 150 8.32 4.17 -4.19
CA ARG A 150 8.85 3.15 -5.09
C ARG A 150 10.25 2.79 -4.62
N HIS A 151 10.59 1.50 -4.66
CA HIS A 151 11.90 1.02 -4.31
C HIS A 151 12.35 -0.06 -5.29
N ALA A 152 13.43 0.22 -6.03
CA ALA A 152 14.14 -0.80 -6.82
C ALA A 152 15.07 -1.58 -5.88
N LEU A 153 14.96 -2.91 -5.89
CA LEU A 153 15.74 -3.81 -5.06
C LEU A 153 17.15 -3.98 -5.64
N ALA A 154 18.15 -4.04 -4.77
CA ALA A 154 19.53 -4.28 -5.19
C ALA A 154 19.77 -5.70 -5.75
N ALA A 155 18.90 -6.65 -5.38
CA ALA A 155 18.91 -8.02 -5.86
C ALA A 155 17.47 -8.55 -5.96
N ALA A 156 17.26 -9.52 -6.85
CA ALA A 156 15.97 -10.19 -6.97
C ALA A 156 15.62 -10.95 -5.68
N VAL A 157 14.35 -10.89 -5.30
CA VAL A 157 13.75 -11.78 -4.31
C VAL A 157 12.94 -12.81 -5.09
N ASP A 158 13.48 -14.03 -5.15
CA ASP A 158 12.81 -15.14 -5.81
C ASP A 158 11.69 -15.68 -4.93
N VAL A 159 10.51 -15.81 -5.52
CA VAL A 159 9.34 -16.47 -4.92
C VAL A 159 9.10 -17.75 -5.72
N PRO A 160 9.59 -18.92 -5.27
CA PRO A 160 9.31 -20.19 -5.92
C PRO A 160 7.81 -20.51 -5.95
N ASP A 161 7.40 -21.43 -6.82
CA ASP A 161 6.03 -21.94 -6.82
C ASP A 161 5.66 -22.56 -5.46
N GLY A 162 4.44 -22.27 -4.98
CA GLY A 162 3.94 -22.65 -3.66
C GLY A 162 4.49 -21.83 -2.48
N GLN A 163 5.24 -20.75 -2.73
CA GLN A 163 5.79 -19.89 -1.67
C GLN A 163 5.10 -18.53 -1.62
N CYS A 164 5.25 -17.87 -0.47
CA CYS A 164 4.73 -16.53 -0.24
C CYS A 164 5.84 -15.51 0.00
N LEU A 165 5.60 -14.28 -0.47
CA LEU A 165 6.38 -13.09 -0.17
C LEU A 165 5.56 -12.14 0.68
N LYS A 166 6.07 -11.76 1.86
CA LYS A 166 5.52 -10.66 2.66
C LYS A 166 6.37 -9.42 2.45
N VAL A 167 5.74 -8.32 2.06
CA VAL A 167 6.40 -7.02 1.92
C VAL A 167 5.88 -6.09 3.00
N ILE A 168 6.79 -5.37 3.66
CA ILE A 168 6.49 -4.43 4.75
C ILE A 168 7.12 -3.08 4.42
N TYR A 169 6.30 -2.04 4.35
CA TYR A 169 6.72 -0.65 4.37
C TYR A 169 6.62 -0.13 5.79
N ARG A 170 7.76 0.24 6.38
CA ARG A 170 7.81 0.94 7.65
C ARG A 170 7.96 2.43 7.39
N LEU A 171 6.99 3.21 7.83
CA LEU A 171 7.10 4.67 7.86
C LEU A 171 7.52 5.06 9.28
N SER A 172 8.65 5.74 9.41
CA SER A 172 9.22 6.15 10.69
C SER A 172 9.72 7.59 10.65
N VAL A 173 9.49 8.32 11.75
CA VAL A 173 9.94 9.69 11.98
C VAL A 173 10.66 9.80 13.32
#